data_AF-A5UXE7-F1
#
_entry.id   AF-A5UXE7-F1
#
_cell.length_a   1.000
_cell.length_b   1.000
_cell.length_c   1.000
_cell.angle_alpha   90.00
_cell.angle_beta   90.00
_cell.angle_gamma   90.00
#
_symmetry.space_group_name_H-M   'P 1'
#
loop_
_entity.id
_entity.type
_entity.pdbx_description
1 polymer ?
#
loop_
_entity_poly.entity_id
_entity_poly.type
_entity_poly.pdbx_seq_one_letter_code
_entity_poly.pdbx_strand_id
1 'polypeptide(L)'
;MYQFLLLIHVTCFALWMGAVAASLLVVRTLEPRLTGVTGDAMQDASLLRAYIRQEVKFVDVVFAGVLVSGIMLAQLYTGWTPWVLTKIGLFIAQFVATMAYIQVFIRPLTYPCPPHHYRRWYGLFAVSLSFFAMTLLVVFFGR
;
A
#
# COMPACT_ATOMS: atom_id res chain seq x y z
N MET A 1 -10.62 24.97 -10.17
CA MET A 1 -9.23 24.44 -10.22
C MET A 1 -8.85 23.73 -8.91
N TYR A 2 -8.94 24.37 -7.74
CA TYR A 2 -8.69 23.73 -6.44
C TYR A 2 -9.46 22.41 -6.22
N GLN A 3 -10.78 22.40 -6.40
CA GLN A 3 -11.61 21.19 -6.21
C GLN A 3 -11.22 20.03 -7.13
N PHE A 4 -10.76 20.34 -8.35
CA PHE A 4 -10.32 19.33 -9.31
C PHE A 4 -8.99 18.70 -8.86
N LEU A 5 -8.03 19.53 -8.43
CA LEU A 5 -6.75 19.06 -7.89
C LEU A 5 -6.95 18.24 -6.61
N LEU A 6 -7.86 18.67 -5.75
CA LEU A 6 -8.27 17.96 -4.54
C LEU A 6 -8.91 16.61 -4.88
N LEU A 7 -9.79 16.57 -5.88
CA LEU A 7 -10.41 15.32 -6.34
C LEU A 7 -9.33 14.34 -6.81
N ILE A 8 -8.38 14.77 -7.65
CA ILE A 8 -7.26 13.93 -8.10
C ILE A 8 -6.48 13.39 -6.88
N HIS A 9 -6.13 14.26 -5.94
CA HIS A 9 -5.38 13.87 -4.75
C HIS A 9 -6.11 12.79 -3.94
N VAL A 10 -7.40 13.00 -3.67
CA VAL A 10 -8.25 12.05 -2.93
C VAL A 10 -8.44 10.75 -3.70
N THR A 11 -8.65 10.81 -5.01
CA THR A 11 -8.79 9.62 -5.87
C THR A 11 -7.50 8.81 -5.89
N CYS A 12 -6.34 9.44 -6.05
CA CYS A 12 -5.06 8.74 -5.96
C CYS A 12 -4.89 8.09 -4.59
N PHE A 13 -5.19 8.80 -3.50
CA PHE A 13 -5.09 8.23 -2.16
C PHE A 13 -6.04 7.03 -1.96
N ALA A 14 -7.28 7.13 -2.44
CA ALA A 14 -8.25 6.06 -2.41
C ALA A 14 -7.82 4.84 -3.25
N LEU A 15 -7.25 5.05 -4.43
CA LEU A 15 -6.73 3.99 -5.29
C LEU A 15 -5.55 3.26 -4.65
N TRP A 16 -4.65 3.99 -3.98
CA TRP A 16 -3.53 3.38 -3.27
C TRP A 16 -4.03 2.44 -2.18
N MET A 17 -4.98 2.90 -1.38
CA MET A 17 -5.55 2.10 -0.30
C MET A 17 -6.44 0.96 -0.79
N GLY A 18 -7.16 1.18 -1.90
CA GLY A 18 -7.91 0.16 -2.59
C GLY A 18 -7.02 -0.98 -3.11
N ALA A 19 -5.81 -0.66 -3.61
CA ALA A 19 -4.83 -1.68 -4.00
C ALA A 19 -4.42 -2.54 -2.80
N VAL A 20 -4.06 -1.92 -1.68
CA VAL A 20 -3.71 -2.64 -0.44
C VAL A 20 -4.81 -3.60 0.00
N ALA A 21 -6.07 -3.14 -0.04
CA ALA A 21 -7.22 -3.97 0.32
C ALA A 21 -7.47 -5.12 -0.69
N ALA A 22 -7.35 -4.85 -1.99
CA ALA A 22 -7.48 -5.87 -3.03
C ALA A 22 -6.43 -6.98 -2.85
N SER A 23 -5.21 -6.61 -2.50
CA SER A 23 -4.10 -7.54 -2.30
C SER A 23 -4.27 -8.41 -1.08
N LEU A 24 -4.85 -7.86 -0.01
CA LEU A 24 -5.25 -8.66 1.14
C LEU A 24 -6.25 -9.75 0.74
N LEU A 25 -7.20 -9.44 -0.14
CA LEU A 25 -8.15 -10.43 -0.65
C LEU A 25 -7.45 -11.50 -1.51
N VAL A 26 -6.58 -11.09 -2.43
CA VAL A 26 -5.82 -12.02 -3.28
C VAL A 26 -4.92 -12.95 -2.46
N VAL A 27 -4.23 -12.40 -1.46
CA VAL A 27 -3.42 -13.20 -0.53
C VAL A 27 -4.31 -14.18 0.24
N ARG A 28 -5.46 -13.73 0.76
CA ARG A 28 -6.35 -14.60 1.52
C ARG A 28 -6.94 -15.72 0.66
N THR A 29 -7.26 -15.47 -0.60
CA THR A 29 -7.81 -16.48 -1.51
C THR A 29 -6.77 -17.52 -1.93
N LEU A 30 -5.50 -17.12 -2.05
CA LEU A 30 -4.40 -18.02 -2.42
C LEU A 30 -3.79 -18.78 -1.24
N GLU A 31 -4.04 -18.36 0.02
CA GLU A 31 -3.51 -19.01 1.23
C GLU A 31 -3.68 -20.54 1.25
N PRO A 32 -4.88 -21.13 1.09
CA PRO A 32 -5.04 -22.58 1.17
C PRO A 32 -4.30 -23.33 0.06
N ARG A 33 -4.07 -22.70 -1.09
CA ARG A 33 -3.37 -23.29 -2.24
C ARG A 33 -1.85 -23.18 -2.12
N LEU A 34 -1.36 -22.14 -1.46
CA LEU A 34 0.07 -21.87 -1.28
C LEU A 34 0.65 -22.46 0.01
N THR A 35 -0.20 -22.91 0.92
CA THR A 35 0.17 -23.55 2.20
C THR A 35 -0.16 -25.04 2.29
N GLY A 36 -0.95 -25.56 1.35
CA GLY A 36 -1.34 -26.98 1.28
C GLY A 36 -0.47 -27.82 0.34
N VAL A 37 -0.60 -29.15 0.45
CA VAL A 37 0.04 -30.15 -0.43
C VAL A 37 -0.77 -30.39 -1.73
N THR A 38 -1.98 -29.84 -1.81
CA THR A 38 -2.92 -30.08 -2.91
C THR A 38 -2.95 -28.90 -3.88
N GLY A 39 -2.50 -29.12 -5.11
CA GLY A 39 -2.51 -28.16 -6.21
C GLY A 39 -1.13 -27.90 -6.79
N ASP A 40 -1.08 -27.26 -7.96
CA ASP A 40 0.16 -26.78 -8.58
C ASP A 40 0.61 -25.47 -7.90
N ALA A 41 1.16 -25.61 -6.68
CA ALA A 41 1.59 -24.48 -5.86
C ALA A 41 2.65 -23.61 -6.57
N MET A 42 3.38 -24.15 -7.55
CA MET A 42 4.30 -23.37 -8.38
C MET A 42 3.56 -22.41 -9.31
N GLN A 43 2.47 -22.87 -9.95
CA GLN A 43 1.65 -22.03 -10.81
C GLN A 43 1.00 -20.90 -10.01
N ASP A 44 0.37 -21.21 -8.88
CA ASP A 44 -0.26 -20.18 -8.02
C ASP A 44 0.76 -19.20 -7.43
N ALA A 45 1.97 -19.67 -7.09
CA ALA A 45 3.06 -18.79 -6.65
C ALA A 45 3.54 -17.85 -7.76
N SER A 46 3.56 -18.33 -9.01
CA SER A 46 3.89 -17.50 -10.18
C SER A 46 2.84 -16.41 -10.42
N LEU A 47 1.56 -16.74 -10.25
CA LEU A 47 0.45 -15.79 -10.35
C LEU A 47 0.53 -14.73 -9.25
N LEU A 48 0.77 -15.13 -8.00
CA LEU A 48 0.95 -14.20 -6.89
C LEU A 48 2.12 -13.25 -7.15
N ARG A 49 3.27 -13.75 -7.60
CA ARG A 49 4.44 -12.92 -7.94
C ARG A 49 4.18 -11.97 -9.10
N ALA A 50 3.45 -12.41 -10.12
CA ALA A 50 3.05 -11.57 -11.25
C ALA A 50 2.10 -10.45 -10.78
N TYR A 51 1.10 -10.80 -9.97
CA TYR A 51 0.17 -9.86 -9.36
C TYR A 51 0.89 -8.80 -8.55
N ILE A 52 1.76 -9.20 -7.60
CA ILE A 52 2.51 -8.26 -6.75
C ILE A 52 3.38 -7.32 -7.61
N ARG A 53 4.00 -7.83 -8.68
CA ARG A 53 4.83 -7.00 -9.56
C ARG A 53 4.00 -5.92 -10.26
N GLN A 54 2.80 -6.27 -10.71
CA GLN A 54 1.89 -5.32 -11.33
C GLN A 54 1.33 -4.33 -10.31
N GLU A 55 0.98 -4.82 -9.13
CA GLU A 55 0.48 -4.02 -8.02
C GLU A 55 1.52 -2.99 -7.56
N VAL A 56 2.78 -3.38 -7.37
CA VAL A 56 3.85 -2.44 -6.98
C VAL A 56 3.97 -1.30 -8.00
N LYS A 57 3.95 -1.62 -9.31
CA LYS A 57 3.97 -0.58 -10.36
C LYS A 57 2.76 0.34 -10.30
N PHE A 58 1.57 -0.22 -10.06
CA PHE A 58 0.35 0.57 -9.92
C PHE A 58 0.42 1.49 -8.69
N VAL A 59 0.84 0.95 -7.55
CA VAL A 59 1.04 1.68 -6.29
C VAL A 59 2.07 2.79 -6.46
N ASP A 60 3.17 2.56 -7.16
CA ASP A 60 4.19 3.58 -7.44
C ASP A 60 3.61 4.78 -8.21
N VAL A 61 2.83 4.51 -9.26
CA VAL A 61 2.18 5.56 -10.07
C VAL A 61 1.18 6.34 -9.24
N VAL A 62 0.34 5.64 -8.49
CA VAL A 62 -0.70 6.26 -7.67
C VAL A 62 -0.10 7.05 -6.51
N PHE A 63 0.95 6.55 -5.87
CA PHE A 63 1.70 7.25 -4.83
C PHE A 63 2.34 8.53 -5.35
N ALA A 64 2.99 8.47 -6.52
CA ALA A 64 3.50 9.66 -7.19
C ALA A 64 2.37 10.67 -7.47
N GLY A 65 1.19 10.18 -7.89
CA GLY A 65 -0.02 10.99 -8.03
C GLY A 65 -0.43 11.70 -6.74
N VAL A 66 -0.47 11.00 -5.60
CA VAL A 66 -0.74 11.60 -4.27
C VAL A 66 0.29 12.67 -3.95
N LEU A 67 1.58 12.39 -4.14
CA LEU A 67 2.66 13.30 -3.79
C LEU A 67 2.64 14.58 -4.66
N VAL A 68 2.56 14.43 -5.98
CA VAL A 68 2.56 15.55 -6.93
C VAL A 68 1.32 16.42 -6.73
N SER A 69 0.13 15.81 -6.63
CA SER A 69 -1.11 16.57 -6.40
C SER A 69 -1.11 17.26 -5.03
N GLY A 70 -0.55 16.62 -4.00
CA GLY A 70 -0.40 17.20 -2.66
C GLY A 70 0.56 18.40 -2.64
N ILE A 71 1.69 18.30 -3.33
CA ILE A 71 2.66 19.41 -3.49
C ILE A 71 2.03 20.55 -4.26
N MET A 72 1.31 20.28 -5.36
CA MET A 72 0.61 21.33 -6.11
C MET A 72 -0.48 22.00 -5.27
N LEU A 73 -1.21 21.26 -4.42
CA LEU A 73 -2.19 21.83 -3.50
C LEU A 73 -1.52 22.77 -2.49
N ALA A 74 -0.39 22.34 -1.92
CA ALA A 74 0.42 23.15 -1.01
C ALA A 74 0.95 24.42 -1.67
N GLN A 75 1.49 24.31 -2.88
CA GLN A 75 2.11 25.43 -3.58
C GLN A 75 1.09 26.48 -4.05
N LEU A 76 -0.08 26.04 -4.54
CA LEU A 76 -1.03 26.92 -5.21
C LEU A 76 -2.20 27.39 -4.34
N TYR A 77 -2.55 26.66 -3.27
CA TYR A 77 -3.81 26.90 -2.55
C TYR A 77 -3.70 26.87 -1.03
N THR A 78 -3.05 25.86 -0.44
CA THR A 78 -3.08 25.65 1.02
C THR A 78 -1.88 26.22 1.77
N GLY A 79 -0.79 26.54 1.05
CA GLY A 79 0.47 26.98 1.64
C GLY A 79 1.29 25.84 2.26
N TRP A 80 2.56 26.13 2.54
CA TRP A 80 3.48 25.23 3.23
C TRP A 80 3.41 25.46 4.74
N THR A 81 2.57 24.70 5.43
CA THR A 81 2.51 24.71 6.89
C THR A 81 3.27 23.53 7.47
N PRO A 82 3.71 23.58 8.75
CA PRO A 82 4.30 22.42 9.43
C PRO A 82 3.42 21.18 9.33
N TRP A 83 2.11 21.40 9.33
CA TRP A 83 1.10 20.37 9.10
C TRP A 83 1.30 19.68 7.75
N VAL A 84 1.33 20.43 6.65
CA VAL A 84 1.53 19.86 5.30
C VAL A 84 2.79 19.00 5.24
N LEU A 85 3.88 19.43 5.90
CA LEU A 85 5.10 18.63 6.01
C LEU A 85 4.87 17.32 6.78
N THR A 86 4.11 17.34 7.87
CA THR A 86 3.70 16.14 8.59
C THR A 86 2.91 15.17 7.71
N LYS A 87 1.97 15.64 6.87
CA LYS A 87 1.25 14.78 5.89
C LYS A 87 2.21 14.06 4.96
N ILE A 88 3.10 14.84 4.36
CA ILE A 88 4.06 14.34 3.38
C ILE A 88 4.98 13.31 4.04
N GLY A 89 5.48 13.62 5.23
CA GLY A 89 6.29 12.70 6.04
C GLY A 89 5.57 11.39 6.34
N LEU A 90 4.29 11.45 6.71
CA LEU A 90 3.47 10.26 6.96
C LEU A 90 3.28 9.40 5.71
N PHE A 91 2.97 10.02 4.57
CA PHE A 91 2.81 9.28 3.31
C PHE A 91 4.13 8.61 2.88
N ILE A 92 5.25 9.32 2.98
CA ILE A 92 6.57 8.78 2.67
C ILE A 92 6.92 7.64 3.64
N ALA A 93 6.70 7.85 4.94
CA ALA A 93 6.96 6.83 5.97
C ALA A 93 6.13 5.55 5.73
N GLN A 94 4.84 5.69 5.40
CA GLN A 94 3.98 4.57 5.05
C GLN A 94 4.51 3.81 3.83
N PHE A 95 4.88 4.52 2.76
CA PHE A 95 5.39 3.91 1.54
C PHE A 95 6.73 3.20 1.78
N VAL A 96 7.67 3.85 2.47
CA VAL A 96 8.98 3.26 2.79
C VAL A 96 8.83 2.05 3.72
N ALA A 97 7.99 2.14 4.75
CA ALA A 97 7.75 1.03 5.69
C ALA A 97 7.16 -0.20 4.98
N THR A 98 6.18 0.01 4.10
CA THR A 98 5.56 -1.09 3.34
C THR A 98 6.54 -1.71 2.35
N MET A 99 7.31 -0.90 1.60
CA MET A 99 8.32 -1.43 0.67
C MET A 99 9.46 -2.14 1.39
N ALA A 100 9.97 -1.60 2.49
CA ALA A 100 11.00 -2.24 3.30
C ALA A 100 10.51 -3.59 3.85
N TYR A 101 9.27 -3.64 4.33
CA TYR A 101 8.67 -4.89 4.81
C TYR A 101 8.57 -5.94 3.70
N ILE A 102 8.14 -5.54 2.49
CA ILE A 102 8.09 -6.44 1.32
C ILE A 102 9.47 -7.01 1.01
N GLN A 103 10.51 -6.16 0.98
CA GLN A 103 11.87 -6.59 0.65
C GLN A 103 12.42 -7.59 1.68
N VAL A 104 12.18 -7.34 2.97
CA VAL A 104 12.78 -8.11 4.07
C VAL A 104 12.00 -9.40 4.36
N PHE A 105 10.67 -9.35 4.38
CA PHE A 105 9.85 -10.45 4.91
C PHE A 105 9.10 -11.23 3.84
N ILE A 106 8.76 -10.58 2.72
CA ILE A 106 7.89 -11.15 1.70
C ILE A 106 8.68 -11.73 0.53
N ARG A 107 9.62 -10.97 -0.06
CA ARG A 107 10.44 -11.45 -1.19
C ARG A 107 11.20 -12.75 -0.90
N PRO A 108 11.72 -13.00 0.32
CA PRO A 108 12.40 -14.26 0.62
C PRO A 108 11.48 -15.48 0.76
N LEU A 109 10.15 -15.32 0.72
CA LEU A 109 9.22 -16.44 0.82
C LEU A 109 9.33 -17.36 -0.41
N THR A 110 9.62 -18.62 -0.15
CA THR A 110 9.56 -19.71 -1.12
C THR A 110 8.25 -20.47 -0.92
N TYR A 111 7.58 -20.76 -2.03
CA TYR A 111 6.30 -21.49 -2.03
C TYR A 111 6.51 -22.93 -2.55
N PRO A 112 5.75 -23.91 -2.07
CA PRO A 112 4.78 -23.82 -0.98
C PRO A 112 5.45 -23.47 0.36
N CYS A 113 4.77 -22.68 1.20
CA CYS A 113 5.31 -22.24 2.48
C CYS A 113 4.39 -22.69 3.63
N PRO A 114 4.93 -22.97 4.82
CA PRO A 114 4.10 -23.28 5.97
C PRO A 114 3.18 -22.09 6.35
N PRO A 115 1.99 -22.33 6.93
CA PRO A 115 1.06 -21.27 7.32
C PRO A 115 1.68 -20.20 8.23
N HIS A 116 2.62 -20.56 9.10
CA HIS A 116 3.29 -19.60 9.99
C HIS A 116 4.19 -18.62 9.22
N HIS A 117 4.80 -19.03 8.10
CA HIS A 117 5.54 -18.12 7.22
C HIS A 117 4.59 -17.26 6.38
N TYR A 118 3.45 -17.81 5.97
CA TYR A 118 2.42 -17.08 5.23
C TYR A 118 1.84 -15.89 6.02
N ARG A 119 1.80 -15.99 7.36
CA ARG A 119 1.34 -14.90 8.24
C ARG A 119 2.08 -13.57 8.07
N ARG A 120 3.30 -13.57 7.52
CA ARG A 120 4.05 -12.34 7.20
C ARG A 120 3.29 -11.43 6.24
N TRP A 121 2.47 -11.98 5.34
CA TRP A 121 1.59 -11.20 4.49
C TRP A 121 0.57 -10.38 5.29
N TYR A 122 -0.08 -11.00 6.27
CA TYR A 122 -1.00 -10.29 7.15
C TYR A 122 -0.30 -9.21 7.99
N GLY A 123 0.97 -9.43 8.34
CA GLY A 123 1.81 -8.41 8.96
C GLY A 123 2.02 -7.17 8.08
N LEU A 124 2.31 -7.36 6.79
CA LEU A 124 2.41 -6.26 5.82
C LEU A 124 1.12 -5.43 5.77
N PHE A 125 -0.03 -6.09 5.65
CA PHE A 125 -1.32 -5.40 5.59
C PHE A 125 -1.66 -4.70 6.90
N ALA A 126 -1.35 -5.30 8.05
CA ALA A 126 -1.52 -4.66 9.35
C ALA A 126 -0.71 -3.35 9.43
N VAL A 127 0.56 -3.37 9.04
CA VAL A 127 1.40 -2.16 8.99
C VAL A 127 0.78 -1.11 8.07
N SER A 128 0.42 -1.48 6.84
CA SER A 128 -0.16 -0.54 5.88
C SER A 128 -1.49 0.05 6.36
N LEU A 129 -2.38 -0.75 6.95
CA LEU A 129 -3.67 -0.31 7.46
C LEU A 129 -3.53 0.55 8.72
N SER A 130 -2.55 0.26 9.59
CA SER A 130 -2.24 1.10 10.75
C SER A 130 -1.76 2.49 10.32
N PHE A 131 -0.85 2.57 9.34
CA PHE A 131 -0.42 3.86 8.79
C PHE A 131 -1.56 4.61 8.10
N PHE A 132 -2.44 3.90 7.41
CA PHE A 132 -3.64 4.48 6.84
C PHE A 132 -4.57 5.07 7.92
N ALA A 133 -4.88 4.31 8.97
CA ALA A 133 -5.69 4.79 10.08
C ALA A 133 -5.05 6.01 10.76
N MET A 134 -3.73 5.99 10.97
CA MET A 134 -2.98 7.12 11.51
C MET A 134 -3.06 8.35 10.60
N THR A 135 -2.94 8.14 9.29
CA THR A 135 -3.08 9.20 8.28
C THR A 135 -4.49 9.80 8.32
N LEU A 136 -5.54 8.98 8.41
CA LEU A 136 -6.91 9.48 8.54
C LEU A 136 -7.09 10.27 9.83
N LEU A 137 -6.58 9.77 10.96
CA LEU A 137 -6.64 10.47 12.24
C LEU A 137 -5.98 11.84 12.14
N VAL A 138 -4.77 11.88 11.60
CA VAL A 138 -4.06 13.13 11.39
C VAL A 138 -4.89 14.01 10.45
N VAL A 139 -5.33 13.55 9.28
CA VAL A 139 -6.10 14.36 8.30
C VAL A 139 -7.39 14.95 8.85
N PHE A 140 -8.16 14.18 9.62
CA PHE A 140 -9.46 14.61 10.14
C PHE A 140 -9.37 15.38 11.47
N PHE A 141 -8.46 14.99 12.36
CA PHE A 141 -8.39 15.54 13.72
C PHE A 141 -7.19 16.45 13.97
N GLY A 142 -6.15 16.39 13.15
CA GLY A 142 -4.92 17.14 13.40
C GLY A 142 -5.04 18.65 13.22
N ARG A 143 -6.19 19.20 12.82
CA ARG A 143 -6.41 20.59 12.39
C ARG A 143 -5.81 21.63 13.32
#